data_AF-A0A7Y2BHX2-F1
#
_entry.id   AF-A0A7Y2BHX2-F1
#
_cell.length_a   1.000
_cell.length_b   1.000
_cell.length_c   1.000
_cell.angle_alpha   90.00
_cell.angle_beta   90.00
_cell.angle_gamma   90.00
#
_symmetry.space_group_name_H-M   'P 1'
#
loop_
_entity.id
_entity.type
_entity.pdbx_description
1 polymer ?
#
loop_
_entity_poly.entity_id
_entity_poly.type
_entity_poly.pdbx_seq_one_letter_code
_entity_poly.pdbx_strand_id
1 'polypeptide(L)'
;MRVCVLALVLVFAPLPSCTMVSAQQAPRATGGSSLTAIFESANVAASRGDHANAIAGYRKLIQAGVHDPDVYFNLATSFAQSDDYPRAILNYERALVLRPNESKASENLRDAEKALEEQRAELEGEATVQRSSSISDAVYGNVSENALAYALVISNLLFFAALTWIAIGRRRQRWLYPLLLISGAFLSIAALGLATKAGLLRDGPRIVTLDDRLILREGPDPRAQLRGEARGGDRGELVDRDRDFVKLRMVSGLEGWTAASGVGLIDPEHRVH
;
A
#
# COMPACT_ATOMS: atom_id res chain seq x y z
N MET A 1 50.46 26.44 -84.38
CA MET A 1 50.20 25.33 -85.32
C MET A 1 49.66 24.13 -84.54
N ARG A 2 48.64 23.47 -85.10
CA ARG A 2 48.00 22.21 -84.67
C ARG A 2 46.91 22.33 -83.59
N VAL A 3 45.73 22.67 -84.11
CA VAL A 3 44.41 22.24 -83.61
C VAL A 3 44.40 20.71 -83.52
N CYS A 4 44.08 20.16 -82.35
CA CYS A 4 43.82 18.73 -82.17
C CYS A 4 42.38 18.54 -81.71
N VAL A 5 41.66 17.79 -82.52
CA VAL A 5 40.21 17.60 -82.54
C VAL A 5 39.75 16.69 -81.40
N LEU A 6 38.65 17.10 -80.76
CA LEU A 6 37.84 16.32 -79.83
C LEU A 6 37.45 14.95 -80.41
N ALA A 7 37.66 13.88 -79.65
CA ALA A 7 36.90 12.64 -79.76
C ALA A 7 36.35 12.30 -78.37
N LEU A 8 35.10 12.68 -78.14
CA LEU A 8 34.34 12.40 -76.91
C LEU A 8 33.77 10.98 -77.02
N VAL A 9 34.37 10.02 -76.33
CA VAL A 9 33.84 8.65 -76.19
C VAL A 9 32.87 8.62 -75.01
N LEU A 10 31.57 8.49 -75.32
CA LEU A 10 30.51 8.28 -74.33
C LEU A 10 30.59 6.84 -73.80
N VAL A 11 31.09 6.67 -72.59
CA VAL A 11 31.07 5.39 -71.86
C VAL A 11 29.72 5.26 -71.15
N PHE A 12 28.92 4.29 -71.60
CA PHE A 12 27.63 3.93 -71.02
C PHE A 12 27.88 3.04 -69.77
N ALA A 13 27.82 3.63 -68.58
CA ALA A 13 27.90 2.89 -67.32
C ALA A 13 26.49 2.44 -66.87
N PRO A 14 26.28 1.15 -66.52
CA PRO A 14 24.98 0.68 -66.04
C PRO A 14 24.72 1.19 -64.62
N LEU A 15 23.51 1.71 -64.38
CA LEU A 15 23.03 2.15 -63.07
C LEU A 15 22.91 0.95 -62.11
N PRO A 16 23.32 1.08 -60.83
CA PRO A 16 23.19 0.00 -59.86
C PRO A 16 21.72 -0.23 -59.50
N SER A 17 21.31 -1.49 -59.56
CA SER A 17 20.00 -1.99 -59.19
C SER A 17 19.63 -1.59 -57.75
N CYS A 18 18.52 -0.86 -57.58
CA CYS A 18 17.89 -0.63 -56.29
C CYS A 18 17.43 -1.98 -55.69
N THR A 19 18.22 -2.56 -54.80
CA THR A 19 17.76 -3.60 -53.89
C THR A 19 16.87 -2.96 -52.85
N MET A 20 15.56 -3.21 -52.89
CA MET A 20 14.67 -2.94 -51.76
C MET A 20 15.15 -3.79 -50.58
N VAL A 21 15.87 -3.17 -49.64
CA VAL A 21 16.02 -3.72 -48.30
C VAL A 21 14.63 -3.69 -47.69
N SER A 22 14.05 -4.87 -47.51
CA SER A 22 12.85 -5.07 -46.71
C SER A 22 13.06 -4.36 -45.38
N ALA A 23 12.22 -3.35 -45.11
CA ALA A 23 12.12 -2.75 -43.80
C ALA A 23 11.57 -3.81 -42.85
N GLN A 24 12.45 -4.63 -42.31
CA GLN A 24 12.14 -5.52 -41.21
C GLN A 24 11.87 -4.61 -40.02
N GLN A 25 10.59 -4.36 -39.77
CA GLN A 25 10.10 -3.66 -38.59
C GLN A 25 10.69 -4.39 -37.37
N ALA A 26 11.67 -3.78 -36.72
CA ALA A 26 12.04 -4.16 -35.38
C ALA A 26 10.79 -4.00 -34.49
N PRO A 27 10.38 -5.02 -33.73
CA PRO A 27 9.19 -4.89 -32.88
C PRO A 27 9.50 -3.90 -31.76
N ARG A 28 9.16 -2.63 -31.97
CA ARG A 28 9.04 -1.63 -30.92
C ARG A 28 7.69 -1.83 -30.22
N ALA A 29 7.63 -2.83 -29.33
CA ALA A 29 6.64 -2.97 -28.25
C ALA A 29 6.92 -4.23 -27.40
N THR A 30 8.09 -4.34 -26.78
CA THR A 30 8.46 -5.52 -25.95
C THR A 30 8.43 -5.27 -24.45
N GLY A 31 8.31 -4.03 -23.98
CA GLY A 31 8.19 -3.74 -22.55
C GLY A 31 6.87 -4.25 -21.95
N GLY A 32 5.74 -3.80 -22.49
CA GLY A 32 4.41 -4.19 -21.99
C GLY A 32 4.09 -5.68 -22.20
N SER A 33 4.40 -6.22 -23.39
CA SER A 33 4.16 -7.64 -23.70
C SER A 33 5.03 -8.59 -22.87
N SER A 34 6.27 -8.20 -22.53
CA SER A 34 7.12 -8.98 -21.64
C SER A 34 6.62 -8.96 -20.19
N LEU A 35 6.05 -7.85 -19.71
CA LEU A 35 5.48 -7.78 -18.35
C LEU A 35 4.19 -8.60 -18.26
N THR A 36 3.31 -8.53 -19.26
CA THR A 36 2.12 -9.38 -19.32
C THR A 36 2.49 -10.87 -19.35
N ALA A 37 3.52 -11.26 -20.11
CA ALA A 37 4.00 -12.65 -20.13
C ALA A 37 4.54 -13.11 -18.77
N ILE A 38 5.24 -12.23 -18.03
CA ILE A 38 5.70 -12.53 -16.66
C ILE A 38 4.51 -12.72 -15.72
N PHE A 39 3.48 -11.88 -15.82
CA PHE A 39 2.25 -11.99 -15.03
C PHE A 39 1.50 -13.29 -15.31
N GLU A 40 1.28 -13.62 -16.58
CA GLU A 40 0.62 -14.86 -16.98
C GLU A 40 1.41 -16.09 -16.52
N SER A 41 2.74 -16.09 -16.70
CA SER A 41 3.61 -17.18 -16.22
C SER A 41 3.54 -17.33 -14.71
N ALA A 42 3.48 -16.22 -13.95
CA ALA A 42 3.35 -16.25 -12.50
C ALA A 42 1.98 -16.80 -12.06
N ASN A 43 0.90 -16.40 -12.73
CA ASN A 43 -0.44 -16.93 -12.48
C ASN A 43 -0.50 -18.44 -12.77
N VAL A 44 0.13 -18.90 -13.85
CA VAL A 44 0.22 -20.34 -14.17
C VAL A 44 1.00 -21.08 -13.08
N ALA A 45 2.14 -20.56 -12.64
CA ALA A 45 2.90 -21.15 -11.54
C ALA A 45 2.07 -21.24 -10.25
N ALA A 46 1.38 -20.16 -9.88
CA ALA A 46 0.49 -20.13 -8.72
C ALA A 46 -0.63 -21.18 -8.82
N SER A 47 -1.27 -21.31 -9.99
CA SER A 47 -2.34 -22.29 -10.21
C SER A 47 -1.88 -23.74 -10.11
N ARG A 48 -0.57 -23.99 -10.29
CA ARG A 48 0.06 -25.31 -10.14
C ARG A 48 0.56 -25.59 -8.72
N GLY A 49 0.37 -24.66 -7.78
CA GLY A 49 0.93 -24.75 -6.43
C GLY A 49 2.41 -24.41 -6.34
N ASP A 50 3.03 -23.93 -7.43
CA ASP A 50 4.44 -23.50 -7.44
C ASP A 50 4.54 -22.05 -6.98
N HIS A 51 4.30 -21.86 -5.68
CA HIS A 51 4.25 -20.53 -5.06
C HIS A 51 5.60 -19.83 -5.10
N ALA A 52 6.72 -20.57 -5.04
CA ALA A 52 8.05 -19.99 -5.12
C ALA A 52 8.29 -19.28 -6.46
N ASN A 53 7.97 -19.94 -7.59
CA ASN A 53 8.11 -19.32 -8.91
C ASN A 53 7.06 -18.21 -9.14
N ALA A 54 5.84 -18.37 -8.62
CA ALA A 54 4.82 -17.33 -8.66
C ALA A 54 5.29 -16.05 -7.95
N ILE A 55 5.78 -16.17 -6.71
CA ILE A 55 6.35 -15.06 -5.93
C ILE A 55 7.49 -14.38 -6.69
N ALA A 56 8.41 -15.16 -7.27
CA ALA A 56 9.51 -14.61 -8.05
C ALA A 56 9.01 -13.81 -9.27
N GLY A 57 7.99 -14.31 -9.97
CA GLY A 57 7.35 -13.64 -11.09
C GLY A 57 6.71 -12.30 -10.70
N TYR A 58 5.85 -12.28 -9.68
CA TYR A 58 5.21 -11.05 -9.23
C TYR A 58 6.21 -10.04 -8.67
N ARG A 59 7.26 -10.48 -7.96
CA ARG A 59 8.33 -9.57 -7.48
C ARG A 59 9.07 -8.91 -8.65
N LYS A 60 9.29 -9.61 -9.76
CA LYS A 60 9.87 -9.01 -10.97
C LYS A 60 8.98 -7.93 -11.57
N LEU A 61 7.66 -8.11 -11.57
CA LEU A 61 6.71 -7.08 -12.02
C LEU A 61 6.80 -5.83 -11.16
N ILE A 62 6.79 -5.99 -9.84
CA ILE A 62 6.91 -4.87 -8.90
C ILE A 62 8.26 -4.15 -9.07
N GLN A 63 9.35 -4.89 -9.25
CA GLN A 63 10.68 -4.32 -9.53
C GLN A 63 10.74 -3.57 -10.86
N ALA A 64 9.92 -3.97 -11.84
CA ALA A 64 9.76 -3.26 -13.11
C ALA A 64 8.83 -2.03 -13.02
N GLY A 65 8.35 -1.69 -11.81
CA GLY A 65 7.48 -0.54 -11.56
C GLY A 65 5.99 -0.83 -11.74
N VAL A 66 5.58 -2.10 -11.83
CA VAL A 66 4.16 -2.46 -11.88
C VAL A 66 3.57 -2.41 -10.47
N HIS A 67 2.80 -1.35 -10.21
CA HIS A 67 2.04 -1.15 -8.98
C HIS A 67 0.56 -1.37 -9.26
N ASP A 68 0.15 -2.65 -9.29
CA ASP A 68 -1.21 -3.06 -9.63
C ASP A 68 -1.84 -3.87 -8.49
N PRO A 69 -3.10 -3.60 -8.12
CA PRO A 69 -3.77 -4.33 -7.03
C PRO A 69 -3.82 -5.84 -7.26
N ASP A 70 -3.98 -6.31 -8.50
CA ASP A 70 -4.08 -7.75 -8.82
C ASP A 70 -2.72 -8.43 -8.65
N VAL A 71 -1.63 -7.74 -9.00
CA VAL A 71 -0.25 -8.23 -8.76
C VAL A 71 0.02 -8.37 -7.27
N TYR A 72 -0.37 -7.37 -6.47
CA TYR A 72 -0.22 -7.43 -5.01
C TYR A 72 -1.09 -8.51 -4.38
N PHE A 73 -2.35 -8.63 -4.81
CA PHE A 73 -3.28 -9.66 -4.33
C PHE A 73 -2.78 -11.08 -4.65
N ASN A 74 -2.28 -11.32 -5.87
CA ASN A 74 -1.77 -12.64 -6.25
C ASN A 74 -0.44 -12.98 -5.55
N LEU A 75 0.42 -11.98 -5.36
CA LEU A 75 1.65 -12.14 -4.57
C LEU A 75 1.32 -12.47 -3.11
N ALA A 76 0.36 -11.76 -2.51
CA ALA A 76 -0.11 -12.00 -1.15
C ALA A 76 -0.68 -13.42 -1.00
N THR A 77 -1.50 -13.84 -1.95
CA THR A 77 -2.07 -15.21 -1.99
C THR A 77 -0.97 -16.26 -2.06
N SER A 78 0.06 -16.04 -2.89
CA SER A 78 1.18 -16.97 -3.01
C SER A 78 2.02 -17.06 -1.72
N PHE A 79 2.20 -15.94 -1.01
CA PHE A 79 2.83 -15.92 0.31
C PHE A 79 1.98 -16.65 1.37
N ALA A 80 0.67 -16.41 1.40
CA ALA A 80 -0.24 -17.09 2.33
C ALA A 80 -0.24 -18.61 2.11
N GLN A 81 -0.22 -19.06 0.85
CA GLN A 81 -0.12 -20.48 0.49
C GLN A 81 1.26 -21.10 0.79
N SER A 82 2.26 -20.27 1.09
CA SER A 82 3.59 -20.70 1.52
C SER A 82 3.80 -20.52 3.04
N ASP A 83 2.72 -20.29 3.79
CA ASP A 83 2.71 -20.00 5.24
C ASP A 83 3.53 -18.76 5.66
N ASP A 84 3.83 -17.86 4.72
CA ASP A 84 4.51 -16.58 4.98
C ASP A 84 3.46 -15.47 5.19
N TYR A 85 2.70 -15.60 6.27
CA TYR A 85 1.60 -14.71 6.58
C TYR A 85 2.00 -13.23 6.76
N PRO A 86 3.15 -12.86 7.36
CA PRO A 86 3.55 -11.45 7.46
C PRO A 86 3.71 -10.78 6.08
N ARG A 87 4.33 -11.48 5.11
CA ARG A 87 4.46 -10.96 3.75
C ARG A 87 3.14 -11.00 2.99
N ALA A 88 2.26 -11.96 3.29
CA ALA A 88 0.90 -11.98 2.75
C ALA A 88 0.10 -10.75 3.20
N ILE A 89 0.07 -10.47 4.50
CA ILE A 89 -0.61 -9.32 5.12
C ILE A 89 -0.15 -8.01 4.45
N LEU A 90 1.16 -7.79 4.34
CA LEU A 90 1.72 -6.61 3.69
C LEU A 90 1.17 -6.40 2.26
N ASN A 91 1.14 -7.47 1.46
CA ASN A 91 0.74 -7.35 0.07
C ASN A 91 -0.79 -7.29 -0.11
N TYR A 92 -1.59 -7.92 0.77
CA TYR A 92 -3.03 -7.68 0.79
C TYR A 92 -3.35 -6.23 1.18
N GLU A 93 -2.64 -5.67 2.16
CA GLU A 93 -2.82 -4.26 2.52
C GLU A 93 -2.46 -3.34 1.36
N ARG A 94 -1.36 -3.59 0.64
CA ARG A 94 -1.00 -2.87 -0.59
C ARG A 94 -2.09 -2.94 -1.65
N ALA A 95 -2.67 -4.12 -1.87
CA ALA A 95 -3.77 -4.27 -2.81
C ALA A 95 -4.98 -3.42 -2.37
N LEU A 96 -5.33 -3.42 -1.09
CA LEU A 96 -6.41 -2.61 -0.52
C LEU A 96 -6.12 -1.10 -0.51
N VAL A 97 -4.86 -0.67 -0.47
CA VAL A 97 -4.52 0.75 -0.70
C VAL A 97 -4.92 1.18 -2.10
N LEU A 98 -4.62 0.35 -3.11
CA LEU A 98 -4.93 0.64 -4.51
C LEU A 98 -6.40 0.40 -4.85
N ARG A 99 -7.04 -0.59 -4.21
CA ARG A 99 -8.45 -0.95 -4.39
C ARG A 99 -9.14 -1.18 -3.03
N PRO A 100 -9.59 -0.10 -2.35
CA PRO A 100 -10.14 -0.20 -0.98
C PRO A 100 -11.40 -1.06 -0.83
N ASN A 101 -12.19 -1.19 -1.91
CA ASN A 101 -13.48 -1.89 -1.88
C ASN A 101 -13.41 -3.34 -2.40
N GLU A 102 -12.24 -3.99 -2.30
CA GLU A 102 -12.06 -5.36 -2.76
C GLU A 102 -12.35 -6.39 -1.64
N SER A 103 -13.61 -6.87 -1.57
CA SER A 103 -14.06 -7.82 -0.54
C SER A 103 -13.14 -9.03 -0.40
N LYS A 104 -12.72 -9.60 -1.54
CA LYS A 104 -11.85 -10.78 -1.56
C LYS A 104 -10.47 -10.52 -0.93
N ALA A 105 -9.88 -9.35 -1.19
CA ALA A 105 -8.61 -8.97 -0.57
C ALA A 105 -8.77 -8.75 0.93
N SER A 106 -9.87 -8.14 1.37
CA SER A 106 -10.18 -7.95 2.80
C SER A 106 -10.45 -9.28 3.52
N GLU A 107 -11.15 -10.21 2.89
CA GLU A 107 -11.42 -11.55 3.44
C GLU A 107 -10.12 -12.34 3.59
N ASN A 108 -9.32 -12.42 2.53
CA ASN A 108 -8.04 -13.12 2.57
C ASN A 108 -7.03 -12.49 3.54
N LEU A 109 -7.05 -11.16 3.71
CA LEU A 109 -6.24 -10.48 4.72
C LEU A 109 -6.62 -10.97 6.11
N ARG A 110 -7.90 -10.99 6.44
CA ARG A 110 -8.40 -11.46 7.75
C ARG A 110 -8.04 -12.93 7.98
N ASP A 111 -8.12 -13.76 6.95
CA ASP A 111 -7.77 -15.18 7.05
C ASP A 111 -6.26 -15.36 7.27
N ALA A 112 -5.42 -14.57 6.59
CA ALA A 112 -3.97 -14.56 6.81
C ALA A 112 -3.58 -14.05 8.22
N GLU A 113 -4.28 -13.04 8.74
CA GLU A 113 -4.09 -12.57 10.12
C GLU A 113 -4.46 -13.64 11.13
N LYS A 114 -5.56 -14.36 10.90
CA LYS A 114 -6.01 -15.44 11.78
C LYS A 114 -5.01 -16.60 11.76
N ALA A 115 -4.55 -17.00 10.59
CA ALA A 115 -3.57 -18.08 10.45
C ALA A 115 -2.22 -17.70 11.09
N LEU A 116 -1.80 -16.43 10.99
CA LEU A 116 -0.63 -15.92 11.71
C LEU A 116 -0.83 -15.98 13.23
N GLU A 117 -2.02 -15.63 13.73
CA GLU A 117 -2.35 -15.71 15.16
C GLU A 117 -2.34 -17.16 15.66
N GLU A 118 -2.90 -18.08 14.89
CA GLU A 118 -2.86 -19.53 15.16
C GLU A 118 -1.41 -20.06 15.16
N GLN A 119 -0.61 -19.71 14.15
CA GLN A 119 0.81 -20.09 14.06
C GLN A 119 1.62 -19.54 15.25
N ARG A 120 1.36 -18.31 15.68
CA ARG A 120 1.99 -17.70 16.87
C ARG A 120 1.56 -18.43 18.15
N ALA A 121 0.29 -18.76 18.29
CA ALA A 121 -0.23 -19.47 19.45
C ALA A 121 0.38 -20.87 19.59
N GLU A 122 0.61 -21.58 18.48
CA GLU A 122 1.31 -22.87 18.46
C GLU A 122 2.78 -22.75 18.88
N LEU A 123 3.47 -21.68 18.47
CA LEU A 123 4.89 -21.45 18.79
C LEU A 123 5.11 -21.01 20.24
N GLU A 124 4.16 -20.28 20.83
CA GLU A 124 4.34 -19.65 22.14
C GLU A 124 3.60 -20.36 23.29
N GLY A 125 2.61 -21.20 22.98
CA GLY A 125 1.62 -21.62 23.97
C GLY A 125 0.73 -20.45 24.42
N GLU A 126 -0.38 -20.75 25.08
CA GLU A 126 -1.53 -19.85 25.33
C GLU A 126 -1.27 -18.55 26.12
N ALA A 127 -0.04 -18.19 26.49
CA ALA A 127 0.20 -17.19 27.53
C ALA A 127 0.49 -15.75 27.08
N THR A 128 0.71 -15.45 25.79
CA THR A 128 1.21 -14.10 25.44
C THR A 128 0.72 -13.53 24.10
N VAL A 129 -0.60 -13.38 23.92
CA VAL A 129 -1.15 -12.50 22.87
C VAL A 129 -1.82 -11.30 23.52
N GLN A 130 -1.01 -10.38 24.06
CA GLN A 130 -1.53 -9.09 24.50
C GLN A 130 -1.54 -8.14 23.30
N ARG A 131 -2.63 -8.22 22.52
CA ARG A 131 -2.94 -7.33 21.40
C ARG A 131 -3.11 -5.91 21.95
N SER A 132 -2.15 -5.04 21.70
CA SER A 132 -2.32 -3.62 21.96
C SER A 132 -3.16 -3.03 20.83
N SER A 133 -4.47 -2.95 21.04
CA SER A 133 -5.35 -2.17 20.18
C SER A 133 -5.09 -0.70 20.45
N SER A 134 -4.82 0.07 19.38
CA SER A 134 -4.86 1.53 19.49
C SER A 134 -6.23 1.94 20.02
N ILE A 135 -6.28 2.94 20.89
CA ILE A 135 -7.54 3.48 21.42
C ILE A 135 -8.49 3.87 20.29
N SER A 136 -7.95 4.36 19.16
CA SER A 136 -8.75 4.68 17.97
C SER A 136 -9.45 3.47 17.37
N ASP A 137 -8.81 2.29 17.39
CA ASP A 137 -9.38 1.05 16.85
C ASP A 137 -10.43 0.48 17.81
N ALA A 138 -10.21 0.62 19.12
CA ALA A 138 -11.23 0.27 20.12
C ALA A 138 -12.49 1.14 19.99
N VAL A 139 -12.32 2.42 19.68
CA VAL A 139 -13.43 3.39 19.59
C VAL A 139 -14.13 3.38 18.22
N TYR A 140 -13.37 3.29 17.13
CA TYR A 140 -13.89 3.44 15.75
C TYR A 140 -13.78 2.17 14.89
N GLY A 141 -13.10 1.12 15.36
CA GLY A 141 -12.87 -0.10 14.57
C GLY A 141 -14.17 -0.77 14.11
N ASN A 142 -15.17 -0.81 15.00
CA ASN A 142 -16.47 -1.43 14.72
C ASN A 142 -17.44 -0.54 13.94
N VAL A 143 -17.12 0.74 13.71
CA VAL A 143 -18.03 1.71 13.08
C VAL A 143 -17.70 1.83 11.60
N SER A 144 -18.62 1.54 10.69
CA SER A 144 -18.34 1.66 9.25
C SER A 144 -18.07 3.10 8.82
N GLU A 145 -17.27 3.29 7.77
CA GLU A 145 -17.00 4.63 7.21
C GLU A 145 -18.28 5.33 6.78
N ASN A 146 -19.20 4.59 6.16
CA ASN A 146 -20.51 5.10 5.76
C ASN A 146 -21.33 5.56 6.97
N ALA A 147 -21.29 4.83 8.09
CA ALA A 147 -22.01 5.23 9.31
C ALA A 147 -21.47 6.56 9.87
N LEU A 148 -20.14 6.75 9.88
CA LEU A 148 -19.53 8.02 10.27
C LEU A 148 -19.89 9.15 9.31
N ALA A 149 -19.91 8.89 7.99
CA ALA A 149 -20.31 9.87 6.98
C ALA A 149 -21.77 10.31 7.14
N TYR A 150 -22.70 9.37 7.34
CA TYR A 150 -24.11 9.71 7.60
C TYR A 150 -24.27 10.47 8.91
N ALA A 151 -23.58 10.06 9.98
CA ALA A 151 -23.60 10.76 11.26
C ALA A 151 -23.12 12.21 11.13
N LEU A 152 -22.06 12.44 10.34
CA LEU A 152 -21.52 13.77 10.05
C LEU A 152 -22.57 14.65 9.35
N VAL A 153 -23.17 14.14 8.26
CA VAL A 153 -24.17 14.88 7.47
C VAL A 153 -25.40 15.20 8.30
N ILE A 154 -25.94 14.22 9.04
CA ILE A 154 -27.13 14.40 9.89
C ILE A 154 -26.85 15.44 10.98
N SER A 155 -25.71 15.33 11.67
CA SER A 155 -25.32 16.27 12.73
C SER A 155 -25.12 17.68 12.18
N ASN A 156 -24.56 17.80 10.97
CA ASN A 156 -24.40 19.08 10.28
C ASN A 156 -25.74 19.74 9.97
N LEU A 157 -26.68 18.99 9.41
CA LEU A 157 -28.03 19.48 9.11
C LEU A 157 -28.76 19.91 10.37
N LEU A 158 -28.69 19.13 11.46
CA LEU A 158 -29.30 19.49 12.75
C LEU A 158 -28.67 20.74 13.35
N PHE A 159 -27.33 20.86 13.29
CA PHE A 159 -26.61 22.03 13.79
C PHE A 159 -27.04 23.30 13.07
N PHE A 160 -27.05 23.29 11.72
CA PHE A 160 -27.47 24.45 10.95
C PHE A 160 -28.97 24.73 11.08
N ALA A 161 -29.83 23.71 11.16
CA ALA A 161 -31.25 23.92 11.40
C ALA A 161 -31.50 24.61 12.75
N ALA A 162 -30.83 24.16 13.82
CA ALA A 162 -30.90 24.79 15.14
C ALA A 162 -30.35 26.22 15.12
N LEU A 163 -29.21 26.46 14.46
CA LEU A 163 -28.61 27.79 14.31
C LEU A 163 -29.55 28.76 13.57
N THR A 164 -30.10 28.32 12.43
CA THR A 164 -31.01 29.13 11.61
C THR A 164 -32.30 29.45 12.38
N TRP A 165 -32.82 28.48 13.15
CA TRP A 165 -34.01 28.67 13.98
C TRP A 165 -33.78 29.64 15.14
N ILE A 166 -32.60 29.59 15.78
CA ILE A 166 -32.20 30.57 16.81
C ILE A 166 -32.05 31.97 16.20
N ALA A 167 -31.50 32.08 14.99
CA ALA A 167 -31.27 33.36 14.30
C ALA A 167 -32.56 34.02 13.81
N ILE A 168 -33.52 33.23 13.30
CA ILE A 168 -34.80 33.74 12.77
C ILE A 168 -35.86 33.87 13.89
N GLY A 169 -35.79 33.03 14.93
CA GLY A 169 -36.78 32.93 15.98
C GLY A 169 -36.86 34.18 16.87
N ARG A 170 -37.94 34.96 16.74
CA ARG A 170 -38.23 36.12 17.61
C ARG A 170 -38.43 35.77 19.10
N ARG A 171 -38.64 34.48 19.44
CA ARG A 171 -38.87 34.00 20.81
C ARG A 171 -37.66 33.20 21.29
N ARG A 172 -37.08 33.59 22.43
CA ARG A 172 -35.86 32.97 23.00
C ARG A 172 -36.12 31.53 23.44
N GLN A 173 -35.90 30.58 22.54
CA GLN A 173 -36.14 29.14 22.76
C GLN A 173 -34.91 28.48 23.39
N ARG A 174 -34.84 28.46 24.73
CA ARG A 174 -33.67 27.98 25.49
C ARG A 174 -33.34 26.48 25.29
N TRP A 175 -34.30 25.68 24.82
CA TRP A 175 -34.08 24.24 24.57
C TRP A 175 -33.28 23.96 23.29
N LEU A 176 -33.08 24.95 22.40
CA LEU A 176 -32.28 24.79 21.18
C LEU A 176 -30.76 24.86 21.44
N TYR A 177 -30.32 25.51 22.53
CA TYR A 177 -28.90 25.57 22.88
C TYR A 177 -28.28 24.20 23.23
N PRO A 178 -28.91 23.34 24.07
CA PRO A 178 -28.37 22.00 24.30
C PRO A 178 -28.39 21.15 23.02
N LEU A 179 -29.40 21.31 22.14
CA LEU A 179 -29.42 20.64 20.83
C LEU A 179 -28.24 21.06 19.94
N LEU A 180 -27.92 22.36 19.92
CA LEU A 180 -26.78 22.92 19.20
C LEU A 180 -25.45 22.35 19.75
N LEU A 181 -25.31 22.26 21.07
CA LEU A 181 -24.12 21.70 21.72
C LEU A 181 -23.96 20.20 21.42
N ILE A 182 -25.03 19.42 21.53
CA ILE A 182 -25.01 17.97 21.25
C ILE A 182 -24.68 17.71 19.79
N SER A 183 -25.36 18.40 18.86
CA SER A 183 -25.09 18.24 17.42
C SER A 183 -23.67 18.68 17.04
N GLY A 184 -23.15 19.76 17.61
CA GLY A 184 -21.76 20.19 17.42
C GLY A 184 -20.73 19.19 17.97
N ALA A 185 -20.98 18.62 19.15
CA ALA A 185 -20.13 17.57 19.71
C ALA A 185 -20.14 16.31 18.83
N PHE A 186 -21.32 15.88 18.39
CA PHE A 186 -21.46 14.71 17.51
C PHE A 186 -20.78 14.92 16.16
N LEU A 187 -20.89 16.11 15.59
CA LEU A 187 -20.19 16.50 14.36
C LEU A 187 -18.66 16.44 14.54
N SER A 188 -18.14 16.92 15.68
CA SER A 188 -16.72 16.88 15.98
C SER A 188 -16.21 15.45 16.15
N ILE A 189 -16.96 14.58 16.84
CA ILE A 189 -16.61 13.16 17.05
C ILE A 189 -16.65 12.37 15.75
N ALA A 190 -17.68 12.59 14.91
CA ALA A 190 -17.82 11.93 13.61
C ALA A 190 -16.71 12.38 12.64
N ALA A 191 -16.40 13.68 12.61
CA ALA A 191 -15.30 14.23 11.81
C ALA A 191 -13.95 13.66 12.26
N LEU A 192 -13.72 13.57 13.57
CA LEU A 192 -12.50 12.98 14.13
C LEU A 192 -12.38 11.50 13.76
N GLY A 193 -13.47 10.73 13.88
CA GLY A 193 -13.51 9.33 13.47
C GLY A 193 -13.18 9.16 11.99
N LEU A 194 -13.79 9.97 11.12
CA LEU A 194 -13.50 9.96 9.68
C LEU A 194 -12.04 10.35 9.40
N ALA A 195 -11.50 11.34 10.11
CA ALA A 195 -10.11 11.78 9.97
C ALA A 195 -9.11 10.69 10.38
N THR A 196 -9.37 9.96 11.47
CA THR A 196 -8.54 8.82 11.87
C THR A 196 -8.57 7.69 10.85
N LYS A 197 -9.75 7.35 10.31
CA LYS A 197 -9.90 6.30 9.27
C LYS A 197 -9.28 6.69 7.94
N ALA A 198 -9.43 7.95 7.54
CA ALA A 198 -8.79 8.51 6.36
C ALA A 198 -7.27 8.68 6.52
N GLY A 199 -6.70 8.41 7.72
CA GLY A 199 -5.28 8.58 7.99
C GLY A 199 -4.83 10.04 8.02
N LEU A 200 -5.75 11.01 8.08
CA LEU A 200 -5.46 12.45 8.09
C LEU A 200 -4.72 12.92 9.34
N LEU A 201 -4.73 12.12 10.40
CA LEU A 201 -4.02 12.39 11.66
C LEU A 201 -2.75 11.53 11.83
N ARG A 202 -2.33 10.83 10.77
CA ARG A 202 -1.12 10.00 10.79
C ARG A 202 0.03 10.79 10.18
N ASP A 203 1.16 10.80 10.88
CA ASP A 203 2.33 11.59 10.48
C ASP A 203 3.32 10.81 9.57
N GLY A 204 3.08 9.50 9.31
CA GLY A 204 4.05 8.68 8.58
C GLY A 204 3.47 7.52 7.75
N PRO A 205 4.26 6.99 6.78
CA PRO A 205 3.87 5.82 5.97
C PRO A 205 3.58 4.59 6.82
N ARG A 206 2.54 3.83 6.46
CA ARG A 206 2.20 2.60 7.18
C ARG A 206 3.19 1.48 6.86
N ILE A 207 3.53 0.69 7.86
CA ILE A 207 4.43 -0.46 7.73
C ILE A 207 3.86 -1.74 8.35
N VAL A 208 4.31 -2.87 7.81
CA VAL A 208 4.18 -4.21 8.42
C VAL A 208 5.57 -4.75 8.68
N THR A 209 5.80 -5.25 9.89
CA THR A 209 7.03 -5.97 10.24
C THR A 209 7.05 -7.34 9.55
N LEU A 210 8.18 -7.74 8.98
CA LEU A 210 8.28 -8.98 8.19
C LEU A 210 9.02 -10.10 8.91
N ASP A 211 9.91 -9.74 9.82
CA ASP A 211 10.69 -10.71 10.58
C ASP A 211 9.93 -11.15 11.83
N ASP A 212 9.95 -12.45 12.12
CA ASP A 212 9.24 -13.05 13.25
C ASP A 212 9.61 -12.40 14.59
N ARG A 213 10.90 -12.08 14.78
CA ARG A 213 11.40 -11.26 15.88
C ARG A 213 12.17 -10.06 15.34
N LEU A 214 11.53 -8.90 15.33
CA LEU A 214 12.11 -7.63 14.92
C LEU A 214 12.53 -6.81 16.13
N ILE A 215 13.84 -6.73 16.36
CA ILE A 215 14.41 -6.00 17.50
C ILE A 215 14.28 -4.48 17.30
N LEU A 216 13.71 -3.79 18.29
CA LEU A 216 13.61 -2.34 18.36
C LEU A 216 14.64 -1.78 19.35
N ARG A 217 15.48 -0.85 18.88
CA ARG A 217 16.58 -0.24 19.63
C ARG A 217 16.33 1.23 19.93
N GLU A 218 17.06 1.80 20.87
CA GLU A 218 16.98 3.23 21.20
C GLU A 218 17.59 4.15 20.11
N GLY A 219 18.51 3.65 19.29
CA GLY A 219 19.21 4.43 18.25
C GLY A 219 19.54 3.63 16.98
N PRO A 220 19.94 4.31 15.88
CA PRO A 220 20.26 3.71 14.59
C PRO A 220 21.66 3.03 14.57
N ASP A 221 21.93 2.19 15.56
CA ASP A 221 23.19 1.44 15.69
C ASP A 221 22.86 -0.02 16.04
N PRO A 222 23.49 -1.03 15.38
CA PRO A 222 23.37 -2.43 15.78
C PRO A 222 23.63 -2.70 17.27
N ARG A 223 24.48 -1.90 17.92
CA ARG A 223 24.89 -2.01 19.32
C ARG A 223 24.06 -1.15 20.28
N ALA A 224 23.10 -0.37 19.77
CA ALA A 224 22.22 0.42 20.63
C ALA A 224 21.39 -0.48 21.56
N GLN A 225 21.03 0.08 22.72
CA GLN A 225 20.28 -0.64 23.74
C GLN A 225 18.93 -1.13 23.21
N LEU A 226 18.56 -2.35 23.61
CA LEU A 226 17.28 -2.98 23.31
C LEU A 226 16.18 -2.22 24.03
N ARG A 227 15.23 -1.69 23.27
CA ARG A 227 14.04 -1.01 23.79
C ARG A 227 12.83 -1.93 23.82
N GLY A 228 12.79 -2.90 22.90
CA GLY A 228 11.77 -3.94 22.85
C GLY A 228 11.88 -4.77 21.58
N GLU A 229 10.87 -5.58 21.33
CA GLU A 229 10.78 -6.43 20.14
C GLU A 229 9.37 -6.29 19.55
N ALA A 230 9.29 -6.19 18.23
CA ALA A 230 8.08 -6.32 17.45
C ALA A 230 8.07 -7.67 16.74
N ARG A 231 6.89 -8.18 16.38
CA ARG A 231 6.76 -9.50 15.73
C ARG A 231 6.29 -9.37 14.31
N GLY A 232 6.63 -10.32 13.44
CA GLY A 232 6.29 -10.27 12.02
C GLY A 232 4.78 -10.27 11.78
N GLY A 233 4.24 -9.25 11.14
CA GLY A 233 2.80 -9.00 10.93
C GLY A 233 2.26 -7.87 11.81
N ASP A 234 3.04 -7.37 12.76
CA ASP A 234 2.66 -6.21 13.56
C ASP A 234 2.71 -4.93 12.71
N ARG A 235 1.73 -4.06 12.95
CA ARG A 235 1.57 -2.79 12.24
C ARG A 235 2.27 -1.66 12.98
N GLY A 236 2.76 -0.71 12.21
CA GLY A 236 3.30 0.53 12.75
C GLY A 236 3.34 1.65 11.72
N GLU A 237 4.00 2.71 12.12
CA GLU A 237 4.23 3.91 11.32
C GLU A 237 5.74 4.16 11.24
N LEU A 238 6.21 4.50 10.04
CA LEU A 238 7.59 4.96 9.86
C LEU A 238 7.70 6.40 10.36
N VAL A 239 8.51 6.62 11.39
CA VAL A 239 8.75 7.93 12.00
C VAL A 239 9.96 8.63 11.39
N ASP A 240 11.05 7.88 11.19
CA ASP A 240 12.31 8.42 10.71
C ASP A 240 13.12 7.35 9.98
N ARG A 241 14.10 7.76 9.17
CA ARG A 241 14.98 6.87 8.41
C ARG A 241 16.40 7.42 8.38
N ASP A 242 17.34 6.60 8.86
CA ASP A 242 18.78 6.85 8.73
C ASP A 242 19.44 5.67 8.03
N ARG A 243 19.73 5.85 6.73
CA ARG A 243 20.41 4.87 5.87
C ARG A 243 19.76 3.48 5.94
N ASP A 244 20.39 2.55 6.66
CA ASP A 244 19.97 1.15 6.79
C ASP A 244 19.00 0.93 7.97
N PHE A 245 18.76 1.96 8.78
CA PHE A 245 17.90 1.93 9.94
C PHE A 245 16.63 2.77 9.73
N VAL A 246 15.53 2.25 10.26
CA VAL A 246 14.22 2.91 10.29
C VAL A 246 13.73 3.00 11.72
N LYS A 247 13.24 4.18 12.09
CA LYS A 247 12.56 4.39 13.36
C LYS A 247 11.08 4.14 13.15
N LEU A 248 10.52 3.24 13.95
CA LEU A 248 9.14 2.82 13.86
C LEU A 248 8.40 3.21 15.13
N ARG A 249 7.14 3.60 14.98
CA ARG A 249 6.16 3.67 16.06
C ARG A 249 5.13 2.59 15.84
N MET A 250 5.15 1.57 16.68
CA MET A 250 4.20 0.46 16.61
C MET A 250 2.83 0.93 17.10
N VAL A 251 1.77 0.23 16.68
CA VAL A 251 0.40 0.45 17.20
C VAL A 251 0.34 0.27 18.72
N SER A 252 1.25 -0.55 19.29
CA SER A 252 1.39 -0.71 20.73
C SER A 252 1.90 0.52 21.49
N GLY A 253 2.28 1.57 20.78
CA GLY A 253 2.96 2.73 21.34
C GLY A 253 4.47 2.53 21.53
N LEU A 254 4.99 1.33 21.28
CA LEU A 254 6.43 1.07 21.32
C LEU A 254 7.11 1.76 20.14
N GLU A 255 8.07 2.63 20.43
CA GLU A 255 8.85 3.33 19.41
C GLU A 255 10.31 2.86 19.44
N GLY A 256 10.94 2.62 18.30
CA GLY A 256 12.36 2.23 18.27
C GLY A 256 12.94 2.06 16.86
N TRP A 257 14.26 1.94 16.80
CA TRP A 257 15.04 1.78 15.57
C TRP A 257 15.26 0.32 15.24
N THR A 258 15.12 -0.04 13.98
CA THR A 258 15.38 -1.38 13.46
C THR A 258 15.96 -1.35 12.06
N ALA A 259 16.45 -2.48 11.57
CA ALA A 259 16.96 -2.61 10.22
C ALA A 259 15.82 -2.47 9.20
N ALA A 260 16.05 -1.69 8.14
CA ALA A 260 15.07 -1.43 7.09
C ALA A 260 14.64 -2.70 6.33
N SER A 261 15.46 -3.76 6.35
CA SER A 261 15.16 -5.04 5.70
C SER A 261 14.02 -5.82 6.35
N GLY A 262 13.82 -5.64 7.66
CA GLY A 262 12.81 -6.38 8.43
C GLY A 262 11.41 -5.76 8.36
N VAL A 263 11.21 -4.75 7.50
CA VAL A 263 10.01 -3.93 7.46
C VAL A 263 9.54 -3.76 6.01
N GLY A 264 8.24 -3.89 5.79
CA GLY A 264 7.60 -3.60 4.51
C GLY A 264 6.70 -2.38 4.57
N LEU A 265 6.87 -1.45 3.61
CA LEU A 265 5.98 -0.29 3.45
C LEU A 265 4.67 -0.69 2.77
N ILE A 266 3.54 -0.33 3.38
CA ILE A 266 2.20 -0.60 2.84
C ILE A 266 1.84 0.36 1.71
N ASP A 267 2.32 1.61 1.77
CA ASP A 267 2.03 2.64 0.77
C ASP A 267 3.20 2.70 -0.25
N PRO A 268 3.13 2.01 -1.41
CA PRO A 268 4.25 1.91 -2.34
C PRO A 268 4.58 3.22 -3.07
N GLU A 269 3.63 4.16 -3.14
CA GLU A 269 3.76 5.43 -3.86
C GLU A 269 4.13 6.63 -2.98
N HIS A 270 4.24 6.47 -1.66
CA HIS A 270 4.57 7.58 -0.78
C HIS A 270 6.04 7.97 -0.95
N ARG A 271 6.34 8.78 -1.97
CA ARG A 271 7.59 9.53 -2.04
C ARG A 271 7.59 10.48 -0.85
N VAL A 272 8.45 10.18 0.12
CA VAL A 272 8.90 11.14 1.12
C VAL A 272 9.43 12.35 0.34
N HIS A 273 8.67 13.44 0.36
CA HIS A 273 9.08 14.72 -0.21
C HIS A 273 9.90 15.50 0.81
#